data_AF-A0A239C825-F1
#
_entry.id   AF-A0A239C825-F1
#
_cell.length_a   1.000
_cell.length_b   1.000
_cell.length_c   1.000
_cell.angle_alpha   90.00
_cell.angle_beta   90.00
_cell.angle_gamma   90.00
#
_symmetry.space_group_name_H-M   'P 1'
#
loop_
_entity.id
_entity.type
_entity.pdbx_description
1 polymer ?
#
loop_
_entity_poly.entity_id
_entity_poly.type
_entity_poly.pdbx_seq_one_letter_code
_entity_poly.pdbx_strand_id
1 'polypeptide(L)'
;MGYLNMEPFEVIRDMLREANENTASIGGAPQVVTVAQHMNSRQTAIYWPSRESGKIFLGGAPVVDLNYLDNWIMDPDTLEKSHLHYRSHGQRE
;
A
#
# COMPACT_ATOMS: atom_id res chain seq x y z
N MET A 1 -13.52 -27.47 -4.07
CA MET A 1 -12.13 -26.97 -4.04
C MET A 1 -12.21 -25.47 -4.25
N GLY A 2 -11.92 -24.69 -3.20
CA GLY A 2 -12.15 -23.24 -3.17
C GLY A 2 -11.02 -22.49 -3.87
N TYR A 3 -11.34 -21.91 -5.02
CA TYR A 3 -10.52 -20.88 -5.62
C TYR A 3 -11.03 -19.54 -5.06
N LEU A 4 -10.16 -18.81 -4.37
CA LEU A 4 -10.39 -17.39 -4.13
C LEU A 4 -10.20 -16.72 -5.50
N ASN A 5 -11.27 -16.17 -6.08
CA ASN A 5 -11.20 -15.38 -7.31
C ASN A 5 -10.63 -13.99 -7.00
N MET A 6 -9.47 -13.93 -6.36
CA MET A 6 -8.83 -12.72 -5.88
C MET A 6 -7.34 -12.81 -6.19
N GLU A 7 -6.76 -11.70 -6.62
CA GLU A 7 -5.31 -11.60 -6.78
C GLU A 7 -4.63 -11.78 -5.41
N PRO A 8 -3.44 -12.41 -5.33
CA PRO A 8 -2.81 -12.77 -4.05
C PRO A 8 -2.68 -11.63 -3.04
N PHE A 9 -2.49 -10.40 -3.53
CA PHE A 9 -2.43 -9.21 -2.68
C PHE A 9 -3.79 -8.90 -2.01
N GLU A 10 -4.90 -9.05 -2.73
CA GLU A 10 -6.25 -8.77 -2.21
C GLU A 10 -6.60 -9.71 -1.07
N VAL A 11 -6.22 -10.99 -1.19
CA VAL A 11 -6.40 -11.98 -0.12
C VAL A 11 -5.68 -11.54 1.15
N ILE A 12 -4.41 -11.13 1.05
CA ILE A 12 -3.63 -10.68 2.21
C ILE A 12 -4.20 -9.38 2.79
N ARG A 13 -4.58 -8.43 1.92
CA ARG A 13 -5.23 -7.17 2.32
C ARG A 13 -6.49 -7.45 3.14
N ASP A 14 -7.36 -8.31 2.64
CA ASP A 14 -8.64 -8.59 3.28
C ASP A 14 -8.44 -9.36 4.59
N MET A 15 -7.52 -10.34 4.62
CA MET A 15 -7.11 -11.01 5.86
C MET A 15 -6.57 -10.03 6.92
N LEU A 16 -5.78 -9.03 6.53
CA LEU A 16 -5.27 -8.01 7.46
C LEU A 16 -6.34 -7.02 7.92
N ARG A 17 -7.36 -6.75 7.10
CA ARG A 17 -8.51 -5.90 7.49
C ARG A 17 -9.48 -6.63 8.41
N GLU A 18 -9.63 -7.94 8.22
CA GLU A 18 -10.47 -8.80 9.05
C GLU A 18 -9.79 -9.25 10.35
N ALA A 19 -8.46 -9.09 10.44
CA ALA A 19 -7.69 -9.39 11.63
C ALA A 19 -8.16 -8.58 12.84
N ASN A 20 -8.76 -9.26 13.82
CA ASN A 20 -9.11 -8.67 15.12
C ASN A 20 -7.89 -8.65 16.05
N GLU A 21 -7.64 -7.51 16.69
CA GLU A 21 -6.52 -7.27 17.61
C GLU A 21 -6.37 -8.33 18.72
N ASN A 22 -7.47 -8.99 19.12
CA ASN A 22 -7.47 -9.95 20.24
C ASN A 22 -7.29 -11.41 19.82
N THR A 23 -7.41 -11.74 18.54
CA THR A 23 -7.44 -13.15 18.07
C THR A 23 -6.59 -13.41 16.84
N ALA A 24 -6.08 -12.38 16.18
CA ALA A 24 -5.31 -12.53 14.96
C ALA A 24 -3.82 -12.73 15.24
N SER A 25 -3.21 -13.68 14.53
CA SER A 25 -1.75 -13.91 14.52
C SER A 25 -1.01 -12.99 13.54
N ILE A 26 -1.76 -12.20 12.77
CA ILE A 26 -1.28 -11.23 11.78
C ILE A 26 -1.94 -9.88 12.04
N GLY A 27 -1.30 -8.79 11.61
CA GLY A 27 -1.86 -7.45 11.77
C GLY A 27 -0.95 -6.35 11.21
N GLY A 28 -1.35 -5.11 11.42
CA GLY A 28 -0.66 -3.93 10.90
C GLY A 28 -0.90 -3.68 9.41
N ALA A 29 -0.14 -2.74 8.84
CA ALA A 29 -0.21 -2.43 7.42
C ALA A 29 0.64 -3.42 6.59
N PRO A 30 0.21 -3.78 5.37
CA PRO A 30 1.02 -4.57 4.45
C PRO A 30 2.39 -3.93 4.19
N GLN A 31 3.41 -4.78 4.06
CA GLN A 31 4.76 -4.35 3.67
C GLN A 31 4.95 -4.64 2.19
N VAL A 32 5.18 -3.60 1.38
CA VAL A 32 5.19 -3.70 -0.08
C VAL A 32 6.54 -3.28 -0.64
N VAL A 33 7.08 -4.08 -1.57
CA VAL A 33 8.28 -3.76 -2.36
C VAL A 33 7.92 -3.85 -3.83
N THR A 34 8.23 -2.79 -4.58
CA THR A 34 8.15 -2.82 -6.04
C THR A 34 9.48 -3.30 -6.60
N VAL A 35 9.43 -4.32 -7.45
CA VAL A 35 10.57 -4.80 -8.25
C VAL A 35 10.37 -4.31 -9.68
N ALA A 36 11.30 -3.48 -10.16
CA ALA A 36 11.31 -2.92 -11.51
C ALA A 36 12.35 -3.64 -12.39
N GLN A 37 12.53 -3.15 -13.62
CA GLN A 37 13.51 -3.69 -14.56
C GLN A 37 14.92 -3.73 -13.95
N HIS A 38 15.68 -4.76 -14.34
CA HIS A 38 17.01 -5.05 -13.82
C HIS A 38 17.04 -5.31 -12.30
N MET A 39 15.95 -5.87 -11.75
CA MET A 39 15.83 -6.23 -10.32
C MET A 39 15.95 -5.05 -9.35
N ASN A 40 15.80 -3.82 -9.85
CA ASN A 40 15.77 -2.63 -9.02
C ASN A 40 14.57 -2.73 -8.06
N SER A 41 14.85 -2.79 -6.77
CA SER A 41 13.83 -3.02 -5.74
C SER A 41 13.75 -1.82 -4.81
N ARG A 42 12.55 -1.28 -4.61
CA ARG A 42 12.32 -0.15 -3.69
C ARG A 42 11.06 -0.41 -2.87
N GLN A 43 11.12 -0.07 -1.59
CA GLN A 43 9.93 -0.08 -0.75
C GLN A 43 8.88 0.86 -1.34
N THR A 44 7.63 0.40 -1.33
CA THR A 44 6.47 1.18 -1.77
C THR A 44 5.63 1.45 -0.55
N ALA A 45 5.35 2.73 -0.31
CA ALA A 45 4.44 3.11 0.74
C ALA A 45 3.01 2.71 0.36
N ILE A 46 2.13 2.58 1.34
CA ILE A 46 0.74 2.19 1.11
C ILE A 46 -0.20 3.03 1.97
N TYR A 47 -1.34 3.42 1.42
CA TYR A 47 -2.43 3.92 2.24
C TYR A 47 -3.05 2.77 3.02
N TRP A 48 -3.24 2.92 4.33
CA TRP A 48 -3.81 1.84 5.15
C TRP A 48 -4.73 2.37 6.25
N PRO A 49 -5.90 1.76 6.51
CA PRO A 49 -6.45 0.58 5.84
C PRO A 49 -6.98 0.84 4.43
N SER A 50 -7.21 2.10 4.05
CA SER A 50 -7.68 2.51 2.72
C SER A 50 -7.13 3.90 2.39
N ARG A 51 -7.29 4.37 1.15
CA ARG A 51 -6.87 5.72 0.74
C ARG A 51 -7.60 6.83 1.49
N GLU A 52 -8.87 6.63 1.81
CA GLU A 52 -9.71 7.58 2.54
C GLU A 52 -9.23 7.81 3.97
N SER A 53 -8.50 6.86 4.56
CA SER A 53 -7.90 7.03 5.89
C SER A 53 -6.88 8.17 5.92
N GLY A 54 -6.28 8.47 4.76
CA GLY A 54 -5.17 9.42 4.62
C GLY A 54 -3.87 9.00 5.31
N LYS A 55 -3.84 7.83 5.96
CA LYS A 55 -2.67 7.34 6.70
C LYS A 55 -1.76 6.56 5.76
N ILE A 56 -0.49 6.92 5.74
CA ILE A 56 0.52 6.30 4.89
C ILE A 56 1.44 5.45 5.77
N PHE A 57 1.75 4.25 5.31
CA PHE A 57 2.66 3.32 5.96
C PHE A 57 3.79 2.95 5.01
N LEU A 58 5.00 2.86 5.54
CA LEU A 58 6.19 2.41 4.82
C LEU A 58 6.84 1.27 5.60
N GLY A 59 6.99 0.10 4.98
CA GLY A 59 7.53 -1.09 5.65
C GLY A 59 6.70 -1.53 6.87
N GLY A 60 5.39 -1.24 6.88
CA GLY A 60 4.48 -1.59 7.97
C GLY A 60 4.42 -0.57 9.12
N ALA A 61 5.28 0.45 9.13
CA ALA A 61 5.28 1.51 10.12
C ALA A 61 4.55 2.77 9.61
N PRO A 62 3.79 3.48 10.47
CA PRO A 62 3.13 4.72 10.07
C PRO A 62 4.16 5.82 9.77
N VAL A 63 3.99 6.50 8.65
CA VAL A 63 4.80 7.66 8.28
C VAL A 63 4.24 8.89 9.00
N VAL A 64 5.06 9.50 9.87
CA VAL A 64 4.66 10.66 10.68
C VAL A 64 4.88 11.97 9.93
N ASP A 65 5.99 12.07 9.18
CA ASP A 65 6.35 13.27 8.42
C ASP A 65 6.49 12.94 6.93
N LEU A 66 5.58 13.52 6.14
CA LEU A 66 5.51 13.31 4.71
C LEU A 66 6.60 14.08 3.94
N ASN A 67 7.26 15.08 4.55
CA ASN A 67 8.31 15.85 3.88
C ASN A 67 9.55 15.00 3.57
N TYR A 68 9.73 13.88 4.29
CA TYR A 68 10.83 12.96 4.08
C TYR A 68 10.43 11.72 3.25
N LEU A 69 9.18 11.64 2.80
CA LEU A 69 8.68 10.49 2.07
C LEU A 69 8.85 10.69 0.54
N ASP A 70 9.91 10.11 -0.01
CA ASP A 70 10.20 10.06 -1.45
C ASP A 70 9.84 8.68 -2.06
N ASN A 71 8.82 8.02 -1.52
CA ASN A 71 8.37 6.71 -2.01
C ASN A 71 7.06 6.88 -2.80
N TRP A 72 6.89 6.04 -3.83
CA TRP A 72 5.57 5.83 -4.41
C TRP A 72 4.62 5.29 -3.34
N ILE A 73 3.40 5.81 -3.32
CA ILE A 73 2.33 5.45 -2.41
C ILE A 73 1.25 4.73 -3.20
N MET A 74 0.98 3.47 -2.84
CA MET A 74 -0.02 2.62 -3.46
C MET A 74 -1.37 2.73 -2.73
N ASP A 75 -2.45 2.79 -3.51
CA ASP A 75 -3.80 2.59 -3.02
C ASP A 75 -4.08 1.06 -2.89
N PRO A 76 -4.47 0.55 -1.69
CA PRO A 76 -4.68 -0.88 -1.47
C PRO A 76 -5.91 -1.44 -2.20
N ASP A 77 -6.82 -0.61 -2.68
CA ASP A 77 -8.06 -1.04 -3.32
C ASP A 77 -7.96 -0.97 -4.84
N THR A 78 -7.28 0.04 -5.38
CA THR A 78 -7.15 0.24 -6.84
C THR A 78 -5.79 -0.18 -7.41
N LEU A 79 -4.78 -0.38 -6.56
CA LEU A 79 -3.38 -0.64 -6.93
C LEU A 79 -2.70 0.51 -7.69
N GLU A 80 -3.38 1.65 -7.85
CA GLU A 80 -2.80 2.86 -8.43
C GLU A 80 -1.71 3.42 -7.52
N LYS A 81 -0.66 3.97 -8.13
CA LYS A 81 0.47 4.58 -7.42
C LYS A 81 0.49 6.08 -7.65
N SER A 82 0.71 6.81 -6.57
CA SER A 82 0.91 8.26 -6.58
C SER A 82 2.25 8.60 -5.92
N HIS A 83 2.80 9.77 -6.22
CA HIS A 83 4.01 10.26 -5.57
C HIS A 83 3.78 11.70 -5.14
N LEU A 84 4.15 12.04 -3.89
CA LEU A 84 3.82 13.35 -3.31
C LEU A 84 4.36 14.52 -4.15
N HIS A 85 5.56 14.35 -4.70
CA HIS A 85 6.22 15.38 -5.51
C HIS A 85 5.88 15.34 -7.00
N TYR A 86 5.25 14.26 -7.50
CA TYR A 86 4.81 14.19 -8.89
C TYR A 86 3.29 14.34 -8.92
N ARG A 87 2.82 15.58 -8.91
CA ARG A 87 1.46 15.88 -9.39
C ARG A 87 1.48 15.77 -10.91
N SER A 88 0.57 14.97 -11.46
CA SER A 88 0.41 14.79 -12.91
C SER A 88 0.27 16.15 -13.59
N HIS A 89 1.26 16.52 -14.41
CA HIS A 89 1.09 17.49 -15.48
C HIS A 89 0.13 16.88 -16.51
N GLY A 90 -1.17 17.01 -16.27
CA GLY A 90 -2.19 16.29 -17.02
C GLY A 90 -3.57 16.94 -16.95
N GLN A 91 -3.63 18.27 -16.90
CA GLN A 91 -4.78 19.03 -17.41
C GLN A 91 -4.21 20.13 -18.32
N ARG A 92 -4.16 19.84 -19.62
CA ARG A 92 -4.17 20.88 -20.65
C ARG A 92 -5.55 20.81 -21.27
N GLU A 93 -6.21 21.97 -21.23
CA GLU A 93 -7.46 22.32 -21.91
C GLU A 93 -7.40 22.01 -23.42
#